data_AF-A0A0S7BG64-F1
#
_entry.id   AF-A0A0S7BG64-F1
#
_cell.length_a   1.000
_cell.length_b   1.000
_cell.length_c   1.000
_cell.angle_alpha   90.00
_cell.angle_beta   90.00
_cell.angle_gamma   90.00
#
_symmetry.space_group_name_H-M   'P 1'
#
loop_
_entity.id
_entity.type
_entity.pdbx_description
1 polymer ?
#
loop_
_entity_poly.entity_id
_entity_poly.type
_entity_poly.pdbx_seq_one_letter_code
_entity_poly.pdbx_strand_id
1 'polypeptide(L)'
;MNRKMVRWMMAMLTLLLATLMTGCAPAVSSSSLEATPEGAVSVDPDFREFYRALGGADRLGPAISDPFEQDNRKCQYTENTLMCLDPYLTDASRFSFYPLGQKFGISDTPDQQPAQPSDRVVDGFKIYPEFVSLYDALHGALYVGRPLTKVRTNASERRIEQYFENVAFYRRYDDPSGQVHLLPYGAYDCGVSCRYHSATAFIPQQMNVEQPFLQLMMRLGGPDIFGQVLSEPFVTDDGMLVQVYENAVPCAPKDQPQSFRLCPVAKWLNMPTTPAGPKVYTEQNGVYFYPTQGDQGYHVPIVFDKFIATHGSKEISGQPIAEVMPADQIYRQCFENYCLDYDTSQPEDQRVSLAPLGSMYLKKVRPDVSTPTVESSAPLTYSADTVEVNISEASPTLANGQAQRFEMLVLSRSDQRPLANIEASLDIVLPDGSVVSSHFPPTGTDGRSTVEVSSLPEISNGSIVPYLVCLNVPSAKAICAAENFLIWDP
;
A
#
# COMPACT_ATOMS: atom_id res chain seq x y z
N MET A 1 -18.39 63.58 -42.99
CA MET A 1 -17.86 62.37 -42.32
C MET A 1 -17.06 61.57 -43.34
N ASN A 2 -15.77 61.33 -43.09
CA ASN A 2 -14.84 60.84 -44.12
C ASN A 2 -15.10 59.37 -44.45
N ARG A 3 -15.13 59.00 -45.74
CA ARG A 3 -15.54 57.66 -46.23
C ARG A 3 -14.67 56.52 -45.68
N LYS A 4 -13.41 56.82 -45.32
CA LYS A 4 -12.49 55.92 -44.62
C LYS A 4 -12.87 55.72 -43.15
N MET A 5 -13.39 56.75 -42.51
CA MET A 5 -13.81 56.73 -41.11
C MET A 5 -15.08 55.89 -40.93
N VAL A 6 -16.04 55.97 -41.88
CA VAL A 6 -17.24 55.13 -41.88
C VAL A 6 -16.90 53.66 -42.10
N ARG A 7 -15.93 53.35 -42.98
CA ARG A 7 -15.43 51.97 -43.18
C ARG A 7 -14.72 51.42 -41.94
N TRP A 8 -13.93 52.24 -41.26
CA TRP A 8 -13.29 51.86 -39.99
C TRP A 8 -14.31 51.67 -38.86
N MET A 9 -15.33 52.51 -38.79
CA MET A 9 -16.40 52.39 -37.79
C MET A 9 -17.26 51.14 -38.05
N MET A 10 -17.58 50.83 -39.32
CA MET A 10 -18.26 49.57 -39.66
C MET A 10 -17.40 48.35 -39.36
N ALA A 11 -16.09 48.39 -39.65
CA ALA A 11 -15.18 47.28 -39.35
C ALA A 11 -15.04 47.03 -37.85
N MET A 12 -14.94 48.10 -37.05
CA MET A 12 -14.96 48.03 -35.59
C MET A 12 -16.31 47.51 -35.07
N LEU A 13 -17.44 47.95 -35.64
CA LEU A 13 -18.76 47.49 -35.22
C LEU A 13 -18.99 46.01 -35.57
N THR A 14 -18.47 45.53 -36.70
CA THR A 14 -18.49 44.09 -37.05
C THR A 14 -17.55 43.26 -36.18
N LEU A 15 -16.42 43.82 -35.75
CA LEU A 15 -15.49 43.16 -34.83
C LEU A 15 -16.08 43.09 -33.41
N LEU A 16 -16.80 44.13 -32.97
CA LEU A 16 -17.51 44.19 -31.69
C LEU A 16 -18.76 43.31 -31.66
N LEU A 17 -19.46 43.16 -32.80
CA LEU A 17 -20.58 42.20 -32.92
C LEU A 17 -20.09 40.74 -32.96
N ALA A 18 -18.88 40.49 -33.50
CA ALA A 18 -18.30 39.15 -33.52
C ALA A 18 -17.82 38.67 -32.13
N THR A 19 -17.41 39.59 -31.25
CA THR A 19 -17.01 39.26 -29.87
C THR A 19 -18.21 39.09 -28.91
N LEU A 20 -19.41 39.52 -29.29
CA LEU A 20 -20.64 39.32 -28.51
C LEU A 20 -21.35 37.98 -28.81
N MET A 21 -20.83 37.17 -29.73
CA MET A 21 -21.37 35.84 -30.09
C MET A 21 -20.57 34.66 -29.50
N THR A 22 -19.54 34.90 -28.67
CA THR A 22 -18.87 33.86 -27.86
C THR A 22 -19.47 33.85 -26.47
N GLY A 23 -20.70 33.36 -26.36
CA GLY A 23 -21.49 33.33 -25.13
C GLY A 23 -22.44 32.15 -25.05
N CYS A 24 -22.05 30.99 -25.58
CA CYS A 24 -22.65 29.70 -25.25
C CYS A 24 -21.51 28.75 -24.92
N ALA A 25 -21.07 28.75 -23.67
CA ALA A 25 -20.47 27.53 -23.14
C ALA A 25 -21.57 26.46 -23.23
N PRO A 26 -21.35 25.32 -23.90
CA PRO A 26 -22.26 24.21 -23.71
C PRO A 26 -22.22 23.91 -22.21
N ALA A 27 -23.39 23.94 -21.56
CA ALA A 27 -23.53 23.27 -20.28
C ALA A 27 -22.98 21.86 -20.52
N VAL A 28 -21.87 21.54 -19.84
CA VAL A 28 -21.36 20.17 -19.77
C VAL A 28 -22.37 19.43 -18.91
N SER A 29 -23.51 19.11 -19.52
CA SER A 29 -24.49 18.16 -19.06
C SER A 29 -24.27 16.89 -19.87
N SER A 30 -23.06 16.37 -19.76
CA SER A 30 -22.80 14.96 -19.94
C SER A 30 -22.15 14.51 -18.65
N SER A 31 -22.96 14.40 -17.59
CA SER A 31 -22.73 13.32 -16.65
C SER A 31 -22.75 12.07 -17.52
N SER A 32 -21.56 11.59 -17.90
CA SER A 32 -21.42 10.17 -18.18
C SER A 32 -22.10 9.49 -17.01
N LEU A 33 -23.21 8.79 -17.28
CA LEU A 33 -23.75 7.83 -16.34
C LEU A 33 -22.62 6.82 -16.17
N GLU A 34 -21.73 7.07 -15.21
CA GLU A 34 -20.80 6.06 -14.76
C GLU A 34 -21.67 4.89 -14.33
N ALA A 35 -21.44 3.74 -14.97
CA ALA A 35 -22.13 2.53 -14.59
C ALA A 35 -21.88 2.32 -13.10
N THR A 36 -22.95 2.18 -12.32
CA THR A 36 -22.85 1.80 -10.92
C THR A 36 -22.00 0.53 -10.84
N PRO A 37 -20.90 0.53 -10.06
CA PRO A 37 -20.08 -0.67 -9.91
C PRO A 37 -20.92 -1.87 -9.52
N GLU A 38 -20.55 -3.05 -10.01
CA GLU A 38 -21.27 -4.27 -9.66
C GLU A 38 -21.28 -4.48 -8.13
N GLY A 39 -22.45 -4.78 -7.59
CA GLY A 39 -22.65 -4.95 -6.14
C GLY A 39 -22.76 -3.63 -5.34
N ALA A 40 -22.56 -2.47 -5.96
CA ALA A 40 -22.85 -1.19 -5.30
C ALA A 40 -24.37 -0.91 -5.27
N VAL A 41 -24.81 -0.25 -4.20
CA VAL A 41 -26.21 0.11 -3.93
C VAL A 41 -26.34 1.62 -3.65
N SER A 42 -27.56 2.10 -3.46
CA SER A 42 -27.80 3.50 -3.12
C SER A 42 -27.49 3.82 -1.65
N VAL A 43 -26.88 4.97 -1.39
CA VAL A 43 -26.75 5.51 -0.03
C VAL A 43 -28.13 5.79 0.55
N ASP A 44 -28.39 5.29 1.76
CA ASP A 44 -29.65 5.49 2.46
C ASP A 44 -29.93 6.98 2.71
N PRO A 45 -31.20 7.42 2.63
CA PRO A 45 -31.59 8.81 2.84
C PRO A 45 -30.98 9.52 4.04
N ASP A 46 -30.84 8.81 5.17
CA ASP A 46 -30.36 9.40 6.42
C ASP A 46 -28.85 9.70 6.38
N PHE A 47 -28.08 8.99 5.53
CA PHE A 47 -26.64 9.17 5.38
C PHE A 47 -26.22 10.11 4.25
N ARG A 48 -27.11 10.47 3.31
CA ARG A 48 -26.73 11.16 2.06
C ARG A 48 -25.92 12.44 2.27
N GLU A 49 -26.35 13.32 3.18
CA GLU A 49 -25.64 14.58 3.44
C GLU A 49 -24.31 14.35 4.16
N PHE A 50 -24.28 13.40 5.10
CA PHE A 50 -23.05 13.03 5.81
C PHE A 50 -21.99 12.46 4.85
N TYR A 51 -22.40 11.50 4.02
CA TYR A 51 -21.58 10.89 2.97
C TYR A 51 -21.04 11.95 1.99
N ARG A 52 -21.91 12.85 1.49
CA ARG A 52 -21.52 13.91 0.56
C ARG A 52 -20.57 14.93 1.19
N ALA A 53 -20.80 15.34 2.44
CA ALA A 53 -19.96 16.30 3.15
C ALA A 53 -18.52 15.79 3.32
N LEU A 54 -18.34 14.46 3.44
CA LEU A 54 -17.04 13.83 3.59
C LEU A 54 -16.38 13.44 2.27
N GLY A 55 -16.95 13.81 1.12
CA GLY A 55 -16.36 13.58 -0.21
C GLY A 55 -17.04 12.49 -1.04
N GLY A 56 -18.10 11.86 -0.53
CA GLY A 56 -18.91 10.90 -1.27
C GLY A 56 -18.11 9.73 -1.84
N ALA A 57 -18.46 9.28 -3.05
CA ALA A 57 -17.88 8.11 -3.69
C ALA A 57 -16.38 8.28 -3.96
N ASP A 58 -15.93 9.49 -4.28
CA ASP A 58 -14.52 9.77 -4.56
C ASP A 58 -13.60 9.54 -3.36
N ARG A 59 -14.15 9.57 -2.12
CA ARG A 59 -13.37 9.40 -0.90
C ARG A 59 -13.77 8.16 -0.10
N LEU A 60 -15.05 8.00 0.19
CA LEU A 60 -15.57 6.89 1.00
C LEU A 60 -15.82 5.63 0.15
N GLY A 61 -15.77 5.75 -1.18
CA GLY A 61 -16.16 4.70 -2.11
C GLY A 61 -17.68 4.50 -2.13
N PRO A 62 -18.22 3.70 -3.07
CA PRO A 62 -19.65 3.48 -3.22
C PRO A 62 -20.26 2.85 -1.95
N ALA A 63 -21.57 3.02 -1.75
CA ALA A 63 -22.30 2.20 -0.78
C ALA A 63 -22.40 0.76 -1.29
N ILE A 64 -22.14 -0.21 -0.42
CA ILE A 64 -22.00 -1.63 -0.81
C ILE A 64 -22.97 -2.55 -0.06
N SER A 65 -23.74 -2.01 0.89
CA SER A 65 -24.79 -2.74 1.62
C SER A 65 -26.07 -1.93 1.72
N ASP A 66 -27.20 -2.62 1.88
CA ASP A 66 -28.41 -2.01 2.42
C ASP A 66 -28.18 -1.54 3.88
N PRO A 67 -28.98 -0.60 4.41
CA PRO A 67 -28.89 -0.19 5.81
C PRO A 67 -29.35 -1.32 6.74
N PHE A 68 -28.66 -1.49 7.87
CA PHE A 68 -28.95 -2.51 8.88
C PHE A 68 -28.81 -1.94 10.30
N GLU A 69 -29.27 -2.68 11.32
CA GLU A 69 -29.07 -2.30 12.72
C GLU A 69 -27.86 -3.02 13.32
N GLN A 70 -26.98 -2.26 13.99
CA GLN A 70 -25.85 -2.78 14.77
C GLN A 70 -25.65 -1.89 16.00
N ASP A 71 -25.53 -2.49 17.19
CA ASP A 71 -25.35 -1.77 18.46
C ASP A 71 -26.35 -0.62 18.69
N ASN A 72 -27.63 -0.86 18.38
CA ASN A 72 -28.72 0.12 18.43
C ASN A 72 -28.51 1.35 17.52
N ARG A 73 -27.66 1.24 16.51
CA ARG A 73 -27.41 2.25 15.49
C ARG A 73 -27.85 1.71 14.14
N LYS A 74 -28.40 2.59 13.29
CA LYS A 74 -28.57 2.29 11.88
C LYS A 74 -27.20 2.42 11.22
N CYS A 75 -26.74 1.45 10.47
CA CYS A 75 -25.45 1.49 9.80
C CYS A 75 -25.54 1.09 8.32
N GLN A 76 -24.59 1.52 7.51
CA GLN A 76 -24.47 1.17 6.11
C GLN A 76 -22.99 1.13 5.68
N TYR A 77 -22.58 0.04 5.02
CA TYR A 77 -21.23 -0.04 4.48
C TYR A 77 -21.07 0.82 3.23
N THR A 78 -19.92 1.48 3.18
CA THR A 78 -19.27 1.93 1.95
C THR A 78 -18.05 1.05 1.71
N GLU A 79 -17.40 1.16 0.55
CA GLU A 79 -16.14 0.44 0.29
C GLU A 79 -15.09 0.72 1.38
N ASN A 80 -14.93 1.97 1.81
CA ASN A 80 -13.82 2.37 2.69
C ASN A 80 -14.17 2.49 4.16
N THR A 81 -15.44 2.43 4.55
CA THR A 81 -15.86 2.56 5.96
C THR A 81 -17.27 2.05 6.21
N LEU A 82 -17.64 1.89 7.49
CA LEU A 82 -19.00 1.63 7.94
C LEU A 82 -19.58 2.90 8.57
N MET A 83 -20.54 3.53 7.91
CA MET A 83 -21.26 4.69 8.45
C MET A 83 -22.31 4.22 9.44
N CYS A 84 -22.43 4.88 10.59
CA CYS A 84 -23.46 4.60 11.59
C CYS A 84 -24.14 5.88 12.08
N LEU A 85 -25.43 5.76 12.36
CA LEU A 85 -26.32 6.80 12.87
C LEU A 85 -26.93 6.32 14.18
N ASP A 86 -26.71 7.08 15.25
CA ASP A 86 -27.40 6.94 16.52
C ASP A 86 -28.73 7.72 16.49
N PRO A 87 -29.90 7.06 16.49
CA PRO A 87 -31.19 7.73 16.37
C PRO A 87 -31.58 8.52 17.62
N TYR A 88 -30.89 8.33 18.75
CA TYR A 88 -31.17 9.01 20.02
C TYR A 88 -30.42 10.34 20.16
N LEU A 89 -29.46 10.61 19.28
CA LEU A 89 -28.71 11.86 19.22
C LEU A 89 -29.26 12.79 18.13
N THR A 90 -29.33 14.08 18.44
CA THR A 90 -29.89 15.09 17.51
C THR A 90 -28.86 16.05 16.94
N ASP A 91 -27.65 16.07 17.49
CA ASP A 91 -26.55 16.90 16.99
C ASP A 91 -25.64 16.13 16.01
N ALA A 92 -24.57 16.77 15.54
CA ALA A 92 -23.67 16.20 14.55
C ALA A 92 -22.97 14.89 15.01
N SER A 93 -22.83 14.67 16.32
CA SER A 93 -22.23 13.44 16.88
C SER A 93 -23.10 12.20 16.69
N ARG A 94 -24.34 12.36 16.22
CA ARG A 94 -25.21 11.25 15.85
C ARG A 94 -24.64 10.42 14.71
N PHE A 95 -23.80 11.00 13.85
CA PHE A 95 -23.13 10.30 12.76
C PHE A 95 -21.70 9.96 13.15
N SER A 96 -21.28 8.75 12.85
CA SER A 96 -19.91 8.28 13.09
C SER A 96 -19.51 7.25 12.06
N PHE A 97 -18.21 7.02 11.91
CA PHE A 97 -17.71 5.78 11.34
C PHE A 97 -17.52 4.75 12.45
N TYR A 98 -17.91 3.50 12.19
CA TYR A 98 -17.68 2.40 13.13
C TYR A 98 -16.18 2.07 13.22
N PRO A 99 -15.65 1.73 14.41
CA PRO A 99 -14.21 1.52 14.61
C PRO A 99 -13.72 0.17 14.07
N LEU A 100 -13.76 0.00 12.75
CA LEU A 100 -13.36 -1.22 12.06
C LEU A 100 -11.89 -1.58 12.30
N GLY A 101 -10.98 -0.61 12.38
CA GLY A 101 -9.57 -0.87 12.67
C GLY A 101 -9.37 -1.53 14.04
N GLN A 102 -10.15 -1.12 15.05
CA GLN A 102 -10.15 -1.77 16.37
C GLN A 102 -10.78 -3.16 16.31
N LYS A 103 -11.89 -3.32 15.55
CA LYS A 103 -12.54 -4.63 15.33
C LYS A 103 -11.57 -5.64 14.71
N PHE A 104 -10.71 -5.19 13.80
CA PHE A 104 -9.67 -6.02 13.18
C PHE A 104 -8.47 -6.32 14.09
N GLY A 105 -8.44 -5.80 15.32
CA GLY A 105 -7.34 -5.98 16.26
C GLY A 105 -6.04 -5.30 15.82
N ILE A 106 -6.12 -4.29 14.93
CA ILE A 106 -4.95 -3.55 14.47
C ILE A 106 -4.46 -2.68 15.63
N SER A 107 -3.20 -2.85 16.00
CA SER A 107 -2.57 -2.03 17.03
C SER A 107 -1.06 -2.05 16.86
N ASP A 108 -0.42 -1.03 17.39
CA ASP A 108 1.03 -0.89 17.48
C ASP A 108 1.37 -0.18 18.80
N THR A 109 2.65 -0.11 19.11
CA THR A 109 3.17 0.75 20.16
C THR A 109 3.43 2.17 19.62
N PRO A 110 3.18 3.23 20.41
CA PRO A 110 3.47 4.60 20.01
C PRO A 110 4.93 4.82 19.62
N ASP A 111 5.17 5.86 18.80
CA ASP A 111 6.50 6.25 18.33
C ASP A 111 7.46 6.45 19.51
N GLN A 112 8.59 5.75 19.48
CA GLN A 112 9.62 5.87 20.52
C GLN A 112 10.46 7.14 20.34
N GLN A 113 10.43 7.73 19.14
CA GLN A 113 11.26 8.87 18.79
C GLN A 113 10.59 10.19 19.13
N PRO A 114 11.36 11.18 19.61
CA PRO A 114 10.83 12.51 19.88
C PRO A 114 10.11 13.07 18.65
N ALA A 115 8.93 13.64 18.87
CA ALA A 115 8.21 14.37 17.83
C ALA A 115 8.95 15.67 17.50
N GLN A 116 9.02 15.99 16.21
CA GLN A 116 9.48 17.28 15.73
C GLN A 116 8.35 18.31 15.83
N PRO A 117 8.65 19.62 15.87
CA PRO A 117 7.61 20.66 15.92
C PRO A 117 6.62 20.63 14.74
N SER A 118 7.05 20.09 13.60
CA SER A 118 6.22 19.91 12.40
C SER A 118 5.37 18.64 12.41
N ASP A 119 5.60 17.73 13.35
CA ASP A 119 4.91 16.44 13.39
C ASP A 119 3.48 16.63 13.93
N ARG A 120 2.50 16.04 13.23
CA ARG A 120 1.15 15.90 13.76
C ARG A 120 1.11 14.65 14.64
N VAL A 121 0.99 14.85 15.95
CA VAL A 121 0.95 13.75 16.93
C VAL A 121 -0.44 13.62 17.56
N VAL A 122 -0.96 12.41 17.62
CA VAL A 122 -2.20 12.05 18.32
C VAL A 122 -1.95 10.79 19.13
N ASP A 123 -2.15 10.85 20.45
CA ASP A 123 -1.94 9.73 21.38
C ASP A 123 -0.56 9.05 21.28
N GLY A 124 0.47 9.86 20.98
CA GLY A 124 1.86 9.39 20.85
C GLY A 124 2.21 8.82 19.47
N PHE A 125 1.25 8.72 18.56
CA PHE A 125 1.51 8.33 17.17
C PHE A 125 1.69 9.55 16.27
N LYS A 126 2.75 9.53 15.46
CA LYS A 126 2.99 10.51 14.40
C LYS A 126 2.15 10.15 13.19
N ILE A 127 1.32 11.08 12.73
CA ILE A 127 0.62 10.94 11.45
C ILE A 127 1.61 11.24 10.35
N TYR A 128 1.70 10.35 9.36
CA TYR A 128 2.59 10.55 8.22
C TYR A 128 2.33 11.91 7.56
N PRO A 129 3.34 12.74 7.24
CA PRO A 129 3.09 14.12 6.83
C PRO A 129 2.18 14.29 5.61
N GLU A 130 2.22 13.37 4.65
CA GLU A 130 1.33 13.41 3.48
C GLU A 130 -0.13 13.09 3.84
N PHE A 131 -0.36 12.40 4.96
CA PHE A 131 -1.68 11.96 5.43
C PHE A 131 -2.41 13.02 6.25
N VAL A 132 -1.71 14.04 6.75
CA VAL A 132 -2.27 15.08 7.63
C VAL A 132 -3.40 15.84 6.95
N SER A 133 -3.24 16.21 5.68
CA SER A 133 -4.28 16.95 4.94
C SER A 133 -5.58 16.16 4.82
N LEU A 134 -5.50 14.85 4.54
CA LEU A 134 -6.68 13.99 4.47
C LEU A 134 -7.29 13.77 5.86
N TYR A 135 -6.45 13.59 6.88
CA TYR A 135 -6.87 13.47 8.27
C TYR A 135 -7.73 14.67 8.69
N ASP A 136 -7.24 15.89 8.47
CA ASP A 136 -7.95 17.11 8.85
C ASP A 136 -9.19 17.35 7.98
N ALA A 137 -9.14 17.01 6.68
CA ALA A 137 -10.30 17.10 5.77
C ALA A 137 -11.44 16.13 6.13
N LEU A 138 -11.14 15.06 6.86
CA LEU A 138 -12.10 14.14 7.45
C LEU A 138 -12.38 14.45 8.94
N HIS A 139 -12.11 15.68 9.38
CA HIS A 139 -12.31 16.15 10.76
C HIS A 139 -11.53 15.36 11.83
N GLY A 140 -10.40 14.77 11.44
CA GLY A 140 -9.46 14.09 12.31
C GLY A 140 -10.11 13.03 13.18
N ALA A 141 -9.81 13.05 14.48
CA ALA A 141 -10.25 12.03 15.43
C ALA A 141 -11.77 11.87 15.54
N LEU A 142 -12.56 12.85 15.07
CA LEU A 142 -14.02 12.76 15.09
C LEU A 142 -14.53 11.65 14.15
N TYR A 143 -14.01 11.56 12.92
CA TYR A 143 -14.46 10.55 11.95
C TYR A 143 -13.37 9.57 11.57
N VAL A 144 -12.12 10.00 11.39
CA VAL A 144 -11.00 9.08 11.13
C VAL A 144 -10.71 8.20 12.34
N GLY A 145 -10.88 8.77 13.53
CA GLY A 145 -10.48 8.18 14.79
C GLY A 145 -9.02 8.45 15.14
N ARG A 146 -8.58 7.86 16.25
CA ARG A 146 -7.19 7.93 16.71
C ARG A 146 -6.31 7.02 15.85
N PRO A 147 -5.02 7.35 15.65
CA PRO A 147 -4.10 6.44 15.00
C PRO A 147 -3.93 5.17 15.83
N LEU A 148 -3.94 4.01 15.17
CA LEU A 148 -3.68 2.71 15.78
C LEU A 148 -2.24 2.28 15.57
N THR A 149 -1.57 2.85 14.57
CA THR A 149 -0.24 2.41 14.14
C THR A 149 0.70 3.55 13.77
N LYS A 150 2.00 3.23 13.80
CA LYS A 150 3.03 3.98 13.07
C LYS A 150 2.84 3.82 11.56
N VAL A 151 3.45 4.72 10.77
CA VAL A 151 3.50 4.61 9.31
C VAL A 151 4.38 3.43 8.89
N ARG A 152 3.98 2.72 7.83
CA ARG A 152 4.70 1.54 7.32
C ARG A 152 4.59 1.41 5.82
N THR A 153 5.40 0.51 5.27
CA THR A 153 5.32 0.10 3.87
C THR A 153 4.65 -1.26 3.75
N ASN A 154 3.77 -1.39 2.76
CA ASN A 154 3.28 -2.65 2.24
C ASN A 154 3.97 -2.89 0.90
N ALA A 155 5.00 -3.74 0.92
CA ALA A 155 5.82 -3.96 -0.27
C ALA A 155 5.09 -4.71 -1.37
N SER A 156 4.20 -5.65 -1.02
CA SER A 156 3.41 -6.43 -1.97
C SER A 156 2.47 -5.53 -2.78
N GLU A 157 1.82 -4.58 -2.11
CA GLU A 157 0.90 -3.64 -2.75
C GLU A 157 1.57 -2.35 -3.24
N ARG A 158 2.87 -2.19 -2.96
CA ARG A 158 3.66 -0.97 -3.24
C ARG A 158 3.03 0.30 -2.64
N ARG A 159 2.67 0.23 -1.35
CA ARG A 159 1.98 1.32 -0.64
C ARG A 159 2.71 1.74 0.63
N ILE A 160 2.55 3.01 0.97
CA ILE A 160 2.73 3.53 2.32
C ILE A 160 1.37 3.47 2.99
N GLU A 161 1.28 2.93 4.19
CA GLU A 161 0.02 2.72 4.92
C GLU A 161 0.11 3.22 6.36
N GLN A 162 -1.02 3.70 6.89
CA GLN A 162 -1.20 3.99 8.31
C GLN A 162 -2.66 3.74 8.69
N TYR A 163 -2.88 3.06 9.82
CA TYR A 163 -4.19 2.62 10.25
C TYR A 163 -4.72 3.47 11.41
N PHE A 164 -6.01 3.75 11.37
CA PHE A 164 -6.75 4.50 12.38
C PHE A 164 -7.98 3.70 12.83
N GLU A 165 -8.64 4.15 13.90
CA GLU A 165 -9.76 3.41 14.49
C GLU A 165 -10.86 3.10 13.48
N ASN A 166 -11.23 4.05 12.61
CA ASN A 166 -12.44 3.94 11.80
C ASN A 166 -12.17 3.77 10.30
N VAL A 167 -11.00 4.18 9.83
CA VAL A 167 -10.52 4.06 8.44
C VAL A 167 -9.01 3.87 8.44
N ALA A 168 -8.43 3.54 7.30
CA ALA A 168 -6.98 3.58 7.13
C ALA A 168 -6.59 4.28 5.85
N PHE A 169 -5.40 4.85 5.85
CA PHE A 169 -4.90 5.66 4.75
C PHE A 169 -3.77 4.92 4.03
N TYR A 170 -3.72 5.12 2.72
CA TYR A 170 -2.58 4.70 1.93
C TYR A 170 -2.21 5.70 0.85
N ARG A 171 -0.97 5.60 0.37
CA ARG A 171 -0.50 6.19 -0.88
C ARG A 171 0.34 5.14 -1.62
N ARG A 172 0.19 4.99 -2.94
CA ARG A 172 1.08 4.13 -3.73
C ARG A 172 2.42 4.80 -3.97
N TYR A 173 3.48 4.02 -4.17
CA TYR A 173 4.82 4.59 -4.39
C TYR A 173 4.88 5.50 -5.62
N ASP A 174 4.12 5.16 -6.66
CA ASP A 174 4.01 5.84 -7.95
C ASP A 174 2.98 6.99 -7.97
N ASP A 175 2.13 7.09 -6.94
CA ASP A 175 1.22 8.22 -6.82
C ASP A 175 2.03 9.52 -6.59
N PRO A 176 1.61 10.66 -7.15
CA PRO A 176 2.10 11.97 -6.74
C PRO A 176 2.10 12.16 -5.21
N SER A 177 3.09 12.88 -4.69
CA SER A 177 3.16 13.18 -3.25
C SER A 177 1.89 13.90 -2.78
N GLY A 178 1.33 13.44 -1.66
CA GLY A 178 0.08 13.96 -1.10
C GLY A 178 -1.21 13.42 -1.73
N GLN A 179 -1.12 12.57 -2.76
CA GLN A 179 -2.29 11.83 -3.25
C GLN A 179 -2.55 10.62 -2.34
N VAL A 180 -3.47 10.80 -1.40
CA VAL A 180 -3.78 9.83 -0.34
C VAL A 180 -5.19 9.29 -0.54
N HIS A 181 -5.32 7.99 -0.32
CA HIS A 181 -6.54 7.22 -0.49
C HIS A 181 -6.93 6.51 0.81
N LEU A 182 -8.17 6.05 0.91
CA LEU A 182 -8.61 5.20 2.01
C LEU A 182 -8.46 3.72 1.63
N LEU A 183 -7.99 2.89 2.56
CA LEU A 183 -8.06 1.44 2.42
C LEU A 183 -9.52 0.97 2.57
N PRO A 184 -9.90 -0.11 1.88
CA PRO A 184 -11.28 -0.61 1.82
C PRO A 184 -11.69 -1.37 3.09
N TYR A 185 -11.69 -0.70 4.24
CA TYR A 185 -12.11 -1.27 5.52
C TYR A 185 -13.54 -1.80 5.46
N GLY A 186 -14.45 -1.07 4.82
CA GLY A 186 -15.85 -1.47 4.74
C GLY A 186 -16.08 -2.68 3.84
N ALA A 187 -15.41 -2.76 2.69
CA ALA A 187 -15.48 -3.94 1.83
C ALA A 187 -14.85 -5.18 2.51
N TYR A 188 -13.74 -4.99 3.24
CA TYR A 188 -13.12 -6.08 3.98
C TYR A 188 -14.01 -6.60 5.12
N ASP A 189 -14.63 -5.72 5.90
CA ASP A 189 -15.50 -6.14 7.01
C ASP A 189 -16.83 -6.72 6.53
N CYS A 190 -17.40 -6.17 5.45
CA CYS A 190 -18.61 -6.71 4.87
C CYS A 190 -18.37 -8.11 4.26
N GLY A 191 -17.21 -8.30 3.63
CA GLY A 191 -16.76 -9.56 3.07
C GLY A 191 -17.82 -10.22 2.19
N VAL A 192 -18.03 -11.53 2.39
CA VAL A 192 -19.03 -12.36 1.70
C VAL A 192 -20.46 -11.86 1.72
N SER A 193 -20.81 -11.07 2.74
CA SER A 193 -22.17 -10.52 2.90
C SER A 193 -22.46 -9.49 1.80
N CYS A 194 -21.42 -8.83 1.29
CA CYS A 194 -21.51 -7.90 0.18
C CYS A 194 -21.26 -8.62 -1.16
N ARG A 195 -21.95 -8.19 -2.22
CA ARG A 195 -21.64 -8.60 -3.60
C ARG A 195 -20.50 -7.79 -4.22
N TYR A 196 -20.19 -6.64 -3.62
CA TYR A 196 -19.18 -5.73 -4.11
C TYR A 196 -17.78 -6.31 -3.91
N HIS A 197 -16.93 -6.17 -4.93
CA HIS A 197 -15.53 -6.54 -4.87
C HIS A 197 -14.66 -5.29 -5.01
N SER A 198 -13.84 -5.01 -4.00
CA SER A 198 -12.89 -3.89 -4.03
C SER A 198 -11.77 -4.19 -5.03
N ALA A 199 -11.46 -3.21 -5.88
CA ALA A 199 -10.27 -3.26 -6.75
C ALA A 199 -8.96 -3.06 -5.95
N THR A 200 -9.07 -2.54 -4.73
CA THR A 200 -7.94 -2.34 -3.82
C THR A 200 -7.86 -3.52 -2.87
N ALA A 201 -6.74 -4.24 -2.88
CA ALA A 201 -6.48 -5.30 -1.92
C ALA A 201 -6.25 -4.73 -0.51
N PHE A 202 -6.85 -5.35 0.50
CA PHE A 202 -6.59 -5.03 1.89
C PHE A 202 -6.63 -6.27 2.76
N ILE A 203 -5.56 -6.43 3.54
CA ILE A 203 -5.46 -7.40 4.61
C ILE A 203 -4.86 -6.64 5.80
N PRO A 204 -5.50 -6.68 6.98
CA PRO A 204 -4.95 -6.11 8.20
C PRO A 204 -3.55 -6.69 8.48
N GLN A 205 -2.50 -5.95 8.14
CA GLN A 205 -1.12 -6.39 8.42
C GLN A 205 -0.73 -6.01 9.84
N GLN A 206 -0.34 -7.01 10.64
CA GLN A 206 0.34 -6.82 11.92
C GLN A 206 1.86 -6.70 11.71
N MET A 207 2.29 -5.77 10.87
CA MET A 207 3.71 -5.45 10.73
C MET A 207 4.09 -4.31 11.68
N ASN A 208 4.93 -4.60 12.67
CA ASN A 208 5.34 -3.63 13.70
C ASN A 208 6.72 -3.00 13.44
N VAL A 209 7.21 -3.06 12.21
CA VAL A 209 8.53 -2.49 11.87
C VAL A 209 8.46 -0.97 11.87
N GLU A 210 9.11 -0.35 12.85
CA GLU A 210 9.23 1.11 12.92
C GLU A 210 10.10 1.59 11.76
N GLN A 211 9.64 2.56 10.96
CA GLN A 211 10.41 3.08 9.82
C GLN A 211 10.67 4.57 9.97
N PRO A 212 11.56 4.97 10.90
CA PRO A 212 11.76 6.37 11.23
C PRO A 212 12.34 7.20 10.10
N PHE A 213 13.02 6.55 9.15
CA PHE A 213 13.61 7.21 8.00
C PHE A 213 12.69 7.21 6.76
N LEU A 214 11.49 6.61 6.83
CA LEU A 214 10.63 6.37 5.67
C LEU A 214 10.38 7.64 4.84
N GLN A 215 10.04 8.75 5.49
CA GLN A 215 9.76 10.00 4.77
C GLN A 215 10.97 10.47 3.95
N LEU A 216 12.18 10.38 4.51
CA LEU A 216 13.39 10.81 3.84
C LEU A 216 13.79 9.84 2.74
N MET A 217 13.65 8.54 2.99
CA MET A 217 13.90 7.50 2.00
C MET A 217 12.98 7.65 0.78
N MET A 218 11.69 7.92 0.99
CA MET A 218 10.73 8.15 -0.11
C MET A 218 11.09 9.36 -0.98
N ARG A 219 11.62 10.45 -0.38
CA ARG A 219 12.09 11.63 -1.14
C ARG A 219 13.31 11.33 -2.01
N LEU A 220 14.09 10.33 -1.64
CA LEU A 220 15.30 9.92 -2.34
C LEU A 220 15.08 8.79 -3.36
N GLY A 221 13.83 8.40 -3.62
CA GLY A 221 13.47 7.34 -4.57
C GLY A 221 12.79 6.12 -3.94
N GLY A 222 12.75 6.03 -2.60
CA GLY A 222 12.00 5.02 -1.88
C GLY A 222 12.47 3.58 -2.15
N PRO A 223 11.58 2.59 -1.97
CA PRO A 223 11.91 1.17 -2.12
C PRO A 223 12.37 0.78 -3.53
N ASP A 224 12.02 1.51 -4.58
CA ASP A 224 12.49 1.21 -5.95
C ASP A 224 14.00 1.39 -6.10
N ILE A 225 14.60 2.23 -5.26
CA ILE A 225 16.04 2.51 -5.27
C ILE A 225 16.74 1.77 -4.13
N PHE A 226 16.23 1.92 -2.90
CA PHE A 226 16.90 1.42 -1.71
C PHE A 226 16.50 0.01 -1.31
N GLY A 227 15.48 -0.54 -1.97
CA GLY A 227 14.87 -1.81 -1.63
C GLY A 227 14.03 -1.76 -0.36
N GLN A 228 13.64 -2.93 0.12
CA GLN A 228 12.78 -3.06 1.31
C GLN A 228 13.56 -2.86 2.61
N VAL A 229 12.84 -2.52 3.68
CA VAL A 229 13.40 -2.50 5.03
C VAL A 229 13.63 -3.93 5.53
N LEU A 230 14.81 -4.19 6.09
CA LEU A 230 15.25 -5.51 6.54
C LEU A 230 15.39 -5.63 8.05
N SER A 231 15.29 -4.51 8.79
CA SER A 231 15.44 -4.51 10.24
C SER A 231 14.54 -3.51 10.95
N GLU A 232 14.19 -3.82 12.20
CA GLU A 232 13.86 -2.79 13.19
C GLU A 232 15.00 -1.78 13.30
N PRO A 233 14.71 -0.52 13.67
CA PRO A 233 15.75 0.44 13.97
C PRO A 233 16.47 0.03 15.26
N PHE A 234 17.78 0.20 15.30
CA PHE A 234 18.59 -0.08 16.48
C PHE A 234 19.68 0.99 16.65
N VAL A 235 20.18 1.11 17.87
CA VAL A 235 21.24 2.06 18.20
C VAL A 235 22.56 1.30 18.26
N THR A 236 23.56 1.76 17.51
CA THR A 236 24.93 1.22 17.55
C THR A 236 25.71 1.77 18.74
N ASP A 237 26.84 1.15 19.05
CA ASP A 237 27.68 1.51 20.22
C ASP A 237 28.16 2.98 20.21
N ASP A 238 28.27 3.59 19.02
CA ASP A 238 28.62 5.00 18.82
C ASP A 238 27.41 5.96 18.89
N GLY A 239 26.24 5.47 19.29
CA GLY A 239 25.03 6.29 19.51
C GLY A 239 24.26 6.66 18.25
N MET A 240 24.56 6.02 17.12
CA MET A 240 23.80 6.20 15.88
C MET A 240 22.56 5.32 15.88
N LEU A 241 21.40 5.92 15.65
CA LEU A 241 20.20 5.22 15.23
C LEU A 241 20.41 4.75 13.78
N VAL A 242 20.25 3.45 13.54
CA VAL A 242 20.50 2.79 12.26
C VAL A 242 19.29 1.93 11.92
N GLN A 243 18.94 1.90 10.63
CA GLN A 243 18.02 0.93 10.08
C GLN A 243 18.60 0.38 8.78
N VAL A 244 18.38 -0.91 8.52
CA VAL A 244 18.94 -1.57 7.34
C VAL A 244 17.85 -1.75 6.28
N TYR A 245 18.10 -1.24 5.08
CA TYR A 245 17.35 -1.54 3.86
C TYR A 245 18.19 -2.47 2.98
N GLU A 246 17.64 -3.07 1.92
CA GLU A 246 18.39 -4.00 1.07
C GLU A 246 19.67 -3.38 0.50
N ASN A 247 19.57 -2.16 -0.02
CA ASN A 247 20.67 -1.53 -0.76
C ASN A 247 21.37 -0.41 0.01
N ALA A 248 20.82 0.04 1.13
CA ALA A 248 21.35 1.17 1.87
C ALA A 248 21.09 1.06 3.37
N VAL A 249 21.83 1.86 4.15
CA VAL A 249 21.73 1.91 5.60
C VAL A 249 21.54 3.36 6.02
N PRO A 250 20.30 3.88 6.14
CA PRO A 250 20.06 5.19 6.71
C PRO A 250 20.42 5.22 8.20
N CYS A 251 20.94 6.36 8.63
CA CYS A 251 21.31 6.58 10.01
C CYS A 251 21.29 8.06 10.42
N ALA A 252 21.13 8.29 11.72
CA ALA A 252 21.23 9.60 12.35
C ALA A 252 21.70 9.43 13.80
N PRO A 253 22.32 10.43 14.44
CA PRO A 253 22.50 10.38 15.90
C PRO A 253 21.13 10.22 16.57
N LYS A 254 21.03 9.35 17.59
CA LYS A 254 19.74 9.01 18.22
C LYS A 254 18.94 10.24 18.67
N ASP A 255 19.63 11.24 19.22
CA ASP A 255 19.02 12.46 19.75
C ASP A 255 18.87 13.57 18.69
N GLN A 256 19.31 13.32 17.45
CA GLN A 256 19.28 14.26 16.33
C GLN A 256 18.80 13.57 15.04
N PRO A 257 17.55 13.06 14.98
CA PRO A 257 17.05 12.32 13.83
C PRO A 257 17.02 13.15 12.53
N GLN A 258 16.96 14.48 12.64
CA GLN A 258 17.08 15.40 11.49
C GLN A 258 18.45 15.40 10.81
N SER A 259 19.51 14.93 11.50
CA SER A 259 20.86 14.79 10.94
C SER A 259 21.00 13.50 10.14
N PHE A 260 19.95 13.19 9.37
CA PHE A 260 19.86 12.03 8.50
C PHE A 260 21.00 12.00 7.49
N ARG A 261 21.52 10.80 7.27
CA ARG A 261 22.45 10.48 6.19
C ARG A 261 22.33 9.00 5.85
N LEU A 262 22.90 8.60 4.71
CA LEU A 262 23.28 7.21 4.54
C LEU A 262 24.60 6.96 5.28
N CYS A 263 24.67 5.85 5.99
CA CYS A 263 25.87 5.44 6.67
C CYS A 263 26.92 4.95 5.67
N PRO A 264 28.23 5.06 6.00
CA PRO A 264 29.32 4.73 5.09
C PRO A 264 29.52 3.21 4.96
N VAL A 265 28.47 2.51 4.52
CA VAL A 265 28.38 1.05 4.57
C VAL A 265 29.44 0.39 3.69
N ALA A 266 29.83 1.03 2.58
CA ALA A 266 30.90 0.52 1.74
C ALA A 266 32.23 0.49 2.49
N LYS A 267 32.51 1.51 3.31
CA LYS A 267 33.68 1.50 4.21
C LYS A 267 33.54 0.45 5.30
N TRP A 268 32.36 0.34 5.92
CA TRP A 268 32.11 -0.65 6.98
C TRP A 268 32.24 -2.10 6.49
N LEU A 269 31.93 -2.36 5.23
CA LEU A 269 32.08 -3.65 4.58
C LEU A 269 33.47 -3.87 3.98
N ASN A 270 34.38 -2.89 4.08
CA ASN A 270 35.69 -2.93 3.44
C ASN A 270 35.60 -3.21 1.93
N MET A 271 34.67 -2.53 1.25
CA MET A 271 34.56 -2.62 -0.20
C MET A 271 35.89 -2.21 -0.86
N PRO A 272 36.26 -2.80 -2.01
CA PRO A 272 37.54 -2.52 -2.65
C PRO A 272 37.75 -1.03 -2.91
N THR A 273 38.92 -0.52 -2.55
CA THR A 273 39.34 0.88 -2.77
C THR A 273 40.50 0.96 -3.73
N THR A 274 40.58 2.03 -4.53
CA THR A 274 41.77 2.35 -5.33
C THR A 274 42.30 3.74 -4.97
N PRO A 275 43.61 4.03 -5.12
CA PRO A 275 44.14 5.36 -4.87
C PRO A 275 43.52 6.40 -5.81
N ALA A 276 43.27 7.61 -5.30
CA ALA A 276 42.81 8.72 -6.13
C ALA A 276 43.87 9.10 -7.18
N GLY A 277 43.44 9.34 -8.42
CA GLY A 277 44.28 9.63 -9.57
C GLY A 277 44.15 11.07 -10.07
N PRO A 278 45.07 11.54 -10.93
CA PRO A 278 44.93 12.83 -11.59
C PRO A 278 43.76 12.82 -12.60
N LYS A 279 43.19 14.00 -12.89
CA LYS A 279 42.18 14.16 -13.95
C LYS A 279 42.78 13.89 -15.32
N VAL A 280 42.49 12.72 -15.89
CA VAL A 280 42.98 12.29 -17.21
C VAL A 280 41.85 12.15 -18.24
N TYR A 281 40.60 12.00 -17.79
CA TYR A 281 39.42 11.94 -18.64
C TYR A 281 38.39 13.02 -18.28
N THR A 282 37.51 13.30 -19.23
CA THR A 282 36.48 14.35 -19.12
C THR A 282 35.14 13.84 -19.64
N GLU A 283 34.14 14.72 -19.69
CA GLU A 283 32.81 14.41 -20.24
C GLU A 283 32.88 13.88 -21.68
N GLN A 284 33.86 14.33 -22.47
CA GLN A 284 34.10 13.81 -23.83
C GLN A 284 34.44 12.32 -23.86
N ASN A 285 34.89 11.78 -22.72
CA ASN A 285 35.20 10.37 -22.52
C ASN A 285 34.08 9.61 -21.78
N GLY A 286 32.93 10.24 -21.54
CA GLY A 286 31.80 9.61 -20.86
C GLY A 286 31.90 9.60 -19.34
N VAL A 287 32.74 10.45 -18.73
CA VAL A 287 32.94 10.52 -17.28
C VAL A 287 32.97 11.95 -16.75
N TYR A 288 32.57 12.14 -15.49
CA TYR A 288 32.85 13.32 -14.70
C TYR A 288 34.00 13.05 -13.73
N PHE A 289 34.90 14.02 -13.52
CA PHE A 289 35.98 13.89 -12.56
C PHE A 289 35.55 14.45 -11.19
N TYR A 290 35.58 13.61 -10.16
CA TYR A 290 35.21 13.95 -8.80
C TYR A 290 36.49 14.14 -7.97
N PRO A 291 36.90 15.40 -7.68
CA PRO A 291 38.08 15.65 -6.85
C PRO A 291 37.80 15.27 -5.40
N THR A 292 38.71 14.52 -4.78
CA THR A 292 38.61 14.08 -3.38
C THR A 292 39.72 14.68 -2.52
N GLN A 293 40.91 14.90 -3.07
CA GLN A 293 42.02 15.53 -2.36
C GLN A 293 42.93 16.32 -3.33
N GLY A 294 42.90 17.66 -3.22
CA GLY A 294 43.66 18.54 -4.12
C GLY A 294 43.27 18.30 -5.58
N ASP A 295 44.27 18.03 -6.43
CA ASP A 295 44.07 17.72 -7.86
C ASP A 295 43.84 16.22 -8.13
N GLN A 296 43.72 15.39 -7.09
CA GLN A 296 43.43 13.96 -7.20
C GLN A 296 41.96 13.63 -6.93
N GLY A 297 41.46 12.60 -7.60
CA GLY A 297 40.06 12.22 -7.58
C GLY A 297 39.78 10.94 -8.35
N TYR A 298 38.53 10.74 -8.73
CA TYR A 298 38.06 9.56 -9.45
C TYR A 298 37.22 9.94 -10.66
N HIS A 299 37.20 9.08 -11.67
CA HIS A 299 36.34 9.25 -12.84
C HIS A 299 35.02 8.51 -12.61
N VAL A 300 33.93 9.26 -12.57
CA VAL A 300 32.57 8.75 -12.38
C VAL A 300 31.88 8.71 -13.74
N PRO A 301 31.47 7.54 -14.26
CA PRO A 301 30.67 7.45 -15.48
C PRO A 301 29.46 8.38 -15.46
N ILE A 302 29.15 9.01 -16.59
CA ILE A 302 28.02 9.96 -16.70
C ILE A 302 26.71 9.32 -16.26
N VAL A 303 26.52 8.01 -16.53
CA VAL A 303 25.32 7.27 -16.09
C VAL A 303 25.21 7.18 -14.56
N PHE A 304 26.35 7.03 -13.86
CA PHE A 304 26.40 7.03 -12.40
C PHE A 304 26.26 8.45 -11.84
N ASP A 305 26.90 9.44 -12.46
CA ASP A 305 26.73 10.85 -12.08
C ASP A 305 25.27 11.29 -12.18
N LYS A 306 24.58 10.94 -13.28
CA LYS A 306 23.15 11.20 -13.46
C LYS A 306 22.33 10.57 -12.34
N PHE A 307 22.60 9.30 -12.02
CA PHE A 307 21.94 8.62 -10.90
C PHE A 307 22.18 9.35 -9.57
N ILE A 308 23.42 9.73 -9.28
CA ILE A 308 23.77 10.45 -8.05
C ILE A 308 23.01 11.79 -7.99
N ALA A 309 23.01 12.55 -9.08
CA ALA A 309 22.35 13.84 -9.16
C ALA A 309 20.83 13.75 -8.89
N THR A 310 20.15 12.70 -9.35
CA THR A 310 18.71 12.53 -9.15
C THR A 310 18.33 11.93 -7.79
N HIS A 311 19.27 11.37 -7.03
CA HIS A 311 19.01 10.67 -5.75
C HIS A 311 19.73 11.33 -4.56
N GLY A 312 19.75 12.66 -4.53
CA GLY A 312 20.28 13.43 -3.39
C GLY A 312 21.77 13.79 -3.48
N SER A 313 22.38 13.63 -4.65
CA SER A 313 23.74 14.07 -4.96
C SER A 313 24.81 13.46 -4.05
N LYS A 314 26.00 14.07 -4.03
CA LYS A 314 27.15 13.63 -3.23
C LYS A 314 26.91 13.66 -1.72
N GLU A 315 25.89 14.40 -1.26
CA GLU A 315 25.49 14.40 0.15
C GLU A 315 24.97 13.02 0.59
N ILE A 316 24.28 12.31 -0.31
CA ILE A 316 23.75 10.97 -0.06
C ILE A 316 24.77 9.90 -0.44
N SER A 317 25.47 10.03 -1.56
CA SER A 317 26.44 9.01 -2.01
C SER A 317 27.72 8.96 -1.16
N GLY A 318 28.15 10.09 -0.63
CA GLY A 318 29.52 10.29 -0.17
C GLY A 318 30.52 10.36 -1.33
N GLN A 319 31.80 10.46 -1.01
CA GLN A 319 32.87 10.52 -2.02
C GLN A 319 33.10 9.17 -2.72
N PRO A 320 33.57 9.14 -3.97
CA PRO A 320 34.06 7.90 -4.56
C PRO A 320 35.24 7.36 -3.77
N ILE A 321 35.31 6.04 -3.59
CA ILE A 321 36.42 5.35 -2.91
C ILE A 321 37.23 4.47 -3.87
N ALA A 322 36.76 4.33 -5.12
CA ALA A 322 37.46 3.63 -6.18
C ALA A 322 37.07 4.10 -7.58
N GLU A 323 37.93 3.85 -8.57
CA GLU A 323 37.55 3.79 -9.99
C GLU A 323 36.58 2.63 -10.26
N VAL A 324 35.95 2.64 -11.44
CA VAL A 324 35.06 1.55 -11.90
C VAL A 324 35.85 0.24 -11.99
N MET A 325 35.27 -0.83 -11.45
CA MET A 325 35.85 -2.17 -11.45
C MET A 325 34.82 -3.19 -11.97
N PRO A 326 35.27 -4.26 -12.65
CA PRO A 326 34.38 -5.38 -12.95
C PRO A 326 33.96 -6.06 -11.63
N ALA A 327 32.68 -6.40 -11.52
CA ALA A 327 32.11 -7.20 -10.45
C ALA A 327 31.23 -8.28 -11.08
N ASP A 328 31.71 -9.52 -11.14
CA ASP A 328 31.06 -10.61 -11.88
C ASP A 328 30.78 -10.24 -13.36
N GLN A 329 29.51 -10.08 -13.74
CA GLN A 329 29.07 -9.73 -15.11
C GLN A 329 28.67 -8.27 -15.28
N ILE A 330 28.84 -7.46 -14.23
CA ILE A 330 28.49 -6.03 -14.20
C ILE A 330 29.72 -5.17 -13.95
N TYR A 331 29.58 -3.86 -14.12
CA TYR A 331 30.59 -2.89 -13.70
C TYR A 331 30.13 -2.18 -12.44
N ARG A 332 31.00 -2.03 -11.45
CA ARG A 332 30.69 -1.41 -10.17
C ARG A 332 31.60 -0.23 -9.89
N GLN A 333 31.05 0.85 -9.35
CA GLN A 333 31.82 1.90 -8.68
C GLN A 333 31.31 2.10 -7.26
N CYS A 334 32.23 2.14 -6.30
CA CYS A 334 31.90 2.33 -4.90
C CYS A 334 32.15 3.77 -4.44
N PHE A 335 31.20 4.26 -3.66
CA PHE A 335 31.24 5.50 -2.92
C PHE A 335 31.24 5.19 -1.43
N GLU A 336 31.40 6.18 -0.55
CA GLU A 336 31.47 5.93 0.89
C GLU A 336 30.21 5.23 1.42
N ASN A 337 29.03 5.65 0.93
CA ASN A 337 27.74 5.24 1.49
C ASN A 337 27.01 4.14 0.71
N TYR A 338 27.41 3.85 -0.53
CA TYR A 338 26.88 2.74 -1.33
C TYR A 338 27.80 2.45 -2.53
N CYS A 339 27.52 1.37 -3.28
CA CYS A 339 28.10 1.17 -4.62
C CYS A 339 27.00 1.19 -5.69
N LEU A 340 27.35 1.67 -6.88
CA LEU A 340 26.50 1.62 -8.07
C LEU A 340 26.96 0.52 -9.01
N ASP A 341 25.99 -0.21 -9.53
CA ASP A 341 26.14 -1.28 -10.48
C ASP A 341 25.65 -0.83 -11.85
N TYR A 342 26.35 -1.29 -12.89
CA TYR A 342 25.97 -1.11 -14.28
C TYR A 342 25.80 -2.47 -14.96
N ASP A 343 24.55 -2.84 -15.22
CA ASP A 343 24.17 -4.10 -15.87
C ASP A 343 23.67 -3.84 -17.30
N THR A 344 24.44 -4.27 -18.29
CA THR A 344 24.08 -4.10 -19.71
C THR A 344 22.95 -5.03 -20.17
N SER A 345 22.61 -6.05 -19.39
CA SER A 345 21.50 -6.96 -19.71
C SER A 345 20.13 -6.34 -19.41
N GLN A 346 20.09 -5.28 -18.60
CA GLN A 346 18.86 -4.57 -18.25
C GLN A 346 18.44 -3.53 -19.32
N PRO A 347 17.13 -3.17 -19.35
CA PRO A 347 16.63 -2.00 -20.07
C PRO A 347 17.42 -0.73 -19.71
N GLU A 348 17.53 0.22 -20.65
CA GLU A 348 18.40 1.40 -20.53
C GLU A 348 18.18 2.20 -19.23
N ASP A 349 16.91 2.34 -18.83
CA ASP A 349 16.46 3.02 -17.61
C ASP A 349 16.71 2.24 -16.31
N GLN A 350 17.06 0.95 -16.41
CA GLN A 350 17.29 0.04 -15.28
C GLN A 350 18.73 -0.47 -15.20
N ARG A 351 19.62 0.02 -16.07
CA ARG A 351 21.03 -0.42 -16.08
C ARG A 351 21.80 0.01 -14.86
N VAL A 352 21.40 1.10 -14.19
CA VAL A 352 22.07 1.59 -12.99
C VAL A 352 21.23 1.25 -11.76
N SER A 353 21.82 0.50 -10.84
CA SER A 353 21.18 0.14 -9.56
C SER A 353 22.17 0.23 -8.40
N LEU A 354 21.66 0.25 -7.18
CA LEU A 354 22.49 0.15 -5.99
C LEU A 354 22.87 -1.31 -5.74
N ALA A 355 24.12 -1.55 -5.40
CA ALA A 355 24.55 -2.83 -4.85
C ALA A 355 23.84 -3.13 -3.51
N PRO A 356 23.53 -4.39 -3.20
CA PRO A 356 22.77 -4.78 -1.99
C PRO A 356 23.63 -4.76 -0.71
N LEU A 357 24.30 -3.63 -0.46
CA LEU A 357 25.23 -3.50 0.66
C LEU A 357 24.55 -3.50 2.01
N GLY A 358 23.28 -3.09 2.10
CA GLY A 358 22.54 -3.15 3.35
C GLY A 358 22.27 -4.60 3.78
N SER A 359 21.85 -5.46 2.87
CA SER A 359 21.74 -6.92 3.11
C SER A 359 23.08 -7.52 3.56
N MET A 360 24.19 -7.14 2.91
CA MET A 360 25.53 -7.58 3.31
C MET A 360 25.91 -7.10 4.72
N TYR A 361 25.58 -5.85 5.05
CA TYR A 361 25.85 -5.27 6.36
C TYR A 361 25.04 -5.96 7.45
N LEU A 362 23.74 -6.18 7.23
CA LEU A 362 22.87 -6.87 8.19
C LEU A 362 23.41 -8.26 8.52
N LYS A 363 23.80 -9.04 7.51
CA LYS A 363 24.42 -10.36 7.70
C LYS A 363 25.72 -10.31 8.51
N LYS A 364 26.50 -9.22 8.38
CA LYS A 364 27.73 -9.00 9.15
C LYS A 364 27.45 -8.66 10.61
N VAL A 365 26.47 -7.80 10.90
CA VAL A 365 26.20 -7.32 12.28
C VAL A 365 25.19 -8.19 13.03
N ARG A 366 24.39 -8.98 12.32
CA ARG A 366 23.44 -9.94 12.87
C ARG A 366 23.51 -11.25 12.08
N PRO A 367 24.55 -12.07 12.29
CA PRO A 367 24.72 -13.33 11.57
C PRO A 367 23.59 -14.35 11.83
N ASP A 368 22.90 -14.22 12.97
CA ASP A 368 21.76 -15.06 13.35
C ASP A 368 20.43 -14.59 12.75
N VAL A 369 20.36 -13.37 12.21
CA VAL A 369 19.21 -12.93 11.43
C VAL A 369 19.39 -13.49 10.03
N SER A 370 18.58 -14.50 9.70
CA SER A 370 18.27 -14.79 8.30
C SER A 370 17.78 -13.48 7.70
N THR A 371 18.63 -12.79 6.94
CA THR A 371 18.13 -11.79 5.98
C THR A 371 16.97 -12.48 5.26
N PRO A 372 15.80 -11.85 5.07
CA PRO A 372 14.98 -12.21 3.94
C PRO A 372 15.88 -11.92 2.75
N THR A 373 16.66 -12.94 2.38
CA THR A 373 17.36 -12.97 1.13
C THR A 373 16.26 -12.64 0.13
N VAL A 374 16.56 -11.79 -0.85
CA VAL A 374 15.89 -11.89 -2.15
C VAL A 374 16.28 -13.27 -2.70
N GLU A 375 15.78 -14.31 -2.05
CA GLU A 375 15.80 -15.68 -2.47
C GLU A 375 14.81 -15.67 -3.61
N SER A 376 15.36 -15.43 -4.80
CA SER A 376 15.14 -16.28 -5.97
C SER A 376 13.99 -17.24 -5.69
N SER A 377 12.77 -16.81 -6.01
CA SER A 377 11.54 -17.58 -6.13
C SER A 377 11.72 -19.09 -5.89
N ALA A 378 11.99 -19.48 -4.64
CA ALA A 378 11.91 -20.87 -4.28
C ALA A 378 10.41 -21.12 -4.29
N PRO A 379 9.90 -22.03 -5.14
CA PRO A 379 8.47 -22.24 -5.24
C PRO A 379 7.95 -22.57 -3.84
N LEU A 380 6.96 -21.79 -3.39
CA LEU A 380 6.30 -22.01 -2.11
C LEU A 380 5.88 -23.48 -2.06
N THR A 381 6.40 -24.23 -1.10
CA THR A 381 6.02 -25.63 -0.92
C THR A 381 4.72 -25.66 -0.12
N TYR A 382 3.61 -25.99 -0.78
CA TYR A 382 2.30 -26.03 -0.14
C TYR A 382 2.21 -27.17 0.88
N SER A 383 2.00 -26.81 2.14
CA SER A 383 1.67 -27.72 3.24
C SER A 383 0.79 -27.00 4.26
N ALA A 384 0.19 -27.76 5.18
CA ALA A 384 -0.58 -27.18 6.29
C ALA A 384 0.28 -26.30 7.22
N ASP A 385 1.61 -26.46 7.20
CA ASP A 385 2.56 -25.68 8.00
C ASP A 385 3.00 -24.38 7.32
N THR A 386 2.82 -24.27 6.00
CA THR A 386 3.22 -23.10 5.20
C THR A 386 2.04 -22.25 4.75
N VAL A 387 0.83 -22.82 4.73
CA VAL A 387 -0.38 -22.17 4.22
C VAL A 387 -1.48 -22.19 5.26
N GLU A 388 -2.16 -21.05 5.38
CA GLU A 388 -3.37 -20.86 6.16
C GLU A 388 -4.55 -20.64 5.22
N VAL A 389 -5.67 -21.30 5.50
CA VAL A 389 -6.92 -21.18 4.74
C VAL A 389 -8.01 -20.81 5.72
N ASN A 390 -8.59 -19.64 5.52
CA ASN A 390 -9.73 -19.14 6.27
C ASN A 390 -10.95 -19.14 5.36
N ILE A 391 -12.09 -19.63 5.83
CA ILE A 391 -13.32 -19.76 5.04
C ILE A 391 -14.49 -19.16 5.78
N SER A 392 -15.49 -18.69 5.04
CA SER A 392 -16.74 -18.16 5.61
C SER A 392 -17.90 -18.23 4.62
N GLU A 393 -19.12 -18.21 5.16
CA GLU A 393 -20.38 -18.12 4.42
C GLU A 393 -21.05 -16.75 4.60
N ALA A 394 -21.78 -16.30 3.57
CA ALA A 394 -22.50 -15.03 3.59
C ALA A 394 -23.70 -15.03 4.54
N SER A 395 -24.33 -16.18 4.74
CA SER A 395 -25.53 -16.33 5.58
C SER A 395 -25.35 -17.50 6.54
N PRO A 396 -24.97 -17.27 7.81
CA PRO A 396 -24.86 -18.31 8.82
C PRO A 396 -26.19 -19.02 9.10
N THR A 397 -27.29 -18.34 8.80
CA THR A 397 -28.66 -18.90 8.75
C THR A 397 -29.24 -18.70 7.36
N LEU A 398 -29.59 -19.79 6.67
CA LEU A 398 -30.07 -19.78 5.29
C LEU A 398 -31.49 -20.37 5.21
N ALA A 399 -32.42 -19.65 4.60
CA ALA A 399 -33.76 -20.17 4.31
C ALA A 399 -33.72 -21.14 3.11
N ASN A 400 -34.67 -22.07 3.04
CA ASN A 400 -34.74 -23.02 1.95
C ASN A 400 -34.88 -22.34 0.58
N GLY A 401 -34.16 -22.87 -0.42
CA GLY A 401 -34.18 -22.35 -1.79
C GLY A 401 -33.43 -21.04 -2.00
N GLN A 402 -32.78 -20.47 -0.98
CA GLN A 402 -31.91 -19.32 -1.14
C GLN A 402 -30.50 -19.72 -1.62
N ALA A 403 -29.87 -18.83 -2.36
CA ALA A 403 -28.47 -18.97 -2.74
C ALA A 403 -27.56 -18.71 -1.53
N GLN A 404 -26.49 -19.49 -1.42
CA GLN A 404 -25.44 -19.29 -0.44
C GLN A 404 -24.15 -18.89 -1.14
N ARG A 405 -23.42 -17.94 -0.57
CA ARG A 405 -22.09 -17.55 -1.05
C ARG A 405 -21.04 -17.93 -0.02
N PHE A 406 -19.93 -18.44 -0.50
CA PHE A 406 -18.78 -18.82 0.31
C PHE A 406 -17.56 -18.04 -0.14
N GLU A 407 -16.66 -17.75 0.78
CA GLU A 407 -15.35 -17.16 0.52
C GLU A 407 -14.27 -18.01 1.12
N MET A 408 -13.11 -17.96 0.48
CA MET A 408 -11.85 -18.39 1.04
C MET A 408 -10.83 -17.25 0.99
N LEU A 409 -10.01 -17.18 2.04
CA LEU A 409 -8.79 -16.38 2.11
C LEU A 409 -7.60 -17.30 2.34
N VAL A 410 -6.60 -17.22 1.46
CA VAL A 410 -5.40 -18.04 1.52
C VAL A 410 -4.18 -17.17 1.81
N LEU A 411 -3.51 -17.47 2.93
CA LEU A 411 -2.34 -16.72 3.41
C LEU A 411 -1.14 -17.65 3.57
N SER A 412 0.06 -17.08 3.40
CA SER A 412 1.30 -17.71 3.85
C SER A 412 1.42 -17.61 5.37
N ARG A 413 1.70 -18.73 6.05
CA ARG A 413 1.81 -18.75 7.52
C ARG A 413 3.01 -17.98 8.06
N SER A 414 4.09 -17.86 7.28
CA SER A 414 5.34 -17.26 7.77
C SER A 414 5.29 -15.73 7.85
N ASP A 415 4.58 -15.09 6.90
CA ASP A 415 4.57 -13.65 6.70
C ASP A 415 3.16 -13.08 6.56
N GLN A 416 2.12 -13.91 6.70
CA GLN A 416 0.70 -13.53 6.54
C GLN A 416 0.40 -12.88 5.17
N ARG A 417 1.26 -13.12 4.18
CA ARG A 417 1.11 -12.58 2.84
C ARG A 417 0.01 -13.34 2.08
N PRO A 418 -0.90 -12.64 1.40
CA PRO A 418 -1.90 -13.31 0.57
C PRO A 418 -1.28 -14.11 -0.58
N LEU A 419 -1.88 -15.26 -0.85
CA LEU A 419 -1.45 -16.17 -1.90
C LEU A 419 -2.46 -16.14 -3.05
N ALA A 420 -2.03 -15.56 -4.18
CA ALA A 420 -2.81 -15.48 -5.41
C ALA A 420 -2.73 -16.76 -6.25
N ASN A 421 -3.65 -16.91 -7.19
CA ASN A 421 -3.75 -18.02 -8.14
C ASN A 421 -3.92 -19.41 -7.50
N ILE A 422 -4.61 -19.47 -6.35
CA ILE A 422 -4.95 -20.72 -5.67
C ILE A 422 -6.40 -21.07 -5.95
N GLU A 423 -6.65 -22.23 -6.55
CA GLU A 423 -7.99 -22.79 -6.71
C GLU A 423 -8.34 -23.71 -5.53
N ALA A 424 -9.63 -23.95 -5.31
CA ALA A 424 -10.10 -24.89 -4.29
C ALA A 424 -11.42 -25.57 -4.69
N SER A 425 -11.68 -26.74 -4.11
CA SER A 425 -12.99 -27.39 -4.13
C SER A 425 -13.80 -27.05 -2.89
N LEU A 426 -15.11 -26.90 -3.05
CA LEU A 426 -16.09 -26.77 -1.98
C LEU A 426 -16.99 -28.00 -2.00
N ASP A 427 -17.09 -28.71 -0.88
CA ASP A 427 -18.01 -29.83 -0.69
C ASP A 427 -18.97 -29.53 0.47
N ILE A 428 -20.27 -29.49 0.19
CA ILE A 428 -21.33 -29.28 1.18
C ILE A 428 -21.99 -30.63 1.45
N VAL A 429 -21.97 -31.09 2.70
CA VAL A 429 -22.52 -32.40 3.07
C VAL A 429 -23.94 -32.23 3.60
N LEU A 430 -24.90 -32.80 2.87
CA LEU A 430 -26.32 -32.72 3.22
C LEU A 430 -26.69 -33.74 4.31
N PRO A 431 -27.80 -33.55 5.05
CA PRO A 431 -28.21 -34.46 6.13
C PRO A 431 -28.48 -35.90 5.69
N ASP A 432 -28.80 -36.13 4.42
CA ASP A 432 -28.98 -37.46 3.83
C ASP A 432 -27.65 -38.14 3.45
N GLY A 433 -26.52 -37.46 3.66
CA GLY A 433 -25.17 -37.90 3.33
C GLY A 433 -24.75 -37.64 1.88
N SER A 434 -25.62 -37.05 1.06
CA SER A 434 -25.24 -36.60 -0.29
C SER A 434 -24.36 -35.35 -0.22
N VAL A 435 -23.57 -35.11 -1.27
CA VAL A 435 -22.62 -34.00 -1.33
C VAL A 435 -22.94 -33.11 -2.52
N VAL A 436 -23.03 -31.80 -2.26
CA VAL A 436 -23.09 -30.77 -3.29
C VAL A 436 -21.70 -30.16 -3.43
N SER A 437 -21.08 -30.33 -4.60
CA SER A 437 -19.74 -29.81 -4.86
C SER A 437 -19.76 -28.57 -5.74
N SER A 438 -18.85 -27.64 -5.48
CA SER A 438 -18.56 -26.48 -6.32
C SER A 438 -17.06 -26.19 -6.34
N HIS A 439 -16.64 -25.19 -7.12
CA HIS A 439 -15.24 -24.81 -7.26
C HIS A 439 -15.06 -23.32 -7.06
N PHE A 440 -14.07 -22.97 -6.24
CA PHE A 440 -13.59 -21.61 -6.15
C PHE A 440 -12.72 -21.29 -7.37
N PRO A 441 -12.93 -20.14 -8.03
CA PRO A 441 -11.96 -19.63 -9.00
C PRO A 441 -10.61 -19.34 -8.31
N PRO A 442 -9.53 -19.14 -9.08
CA PRO A 442 -8.23 -18.78 -8.51
C PRO A 442 -8.31 -17.53 -7.62
N THR A 443 -7.61 -17.55 -6.48
CA THR A 443 -7.50 -16.38 -5.60
C THR A 443 -6.92 -15.16 -6.29
N GLY A 444 -7.41 -13.98 -5.93
CA GLY A 444 -6.86 -12.68 -6.34
C GLY A 444 -5.52 -12.36 -5.66
N THR A 445 -4.99 -11.17 -5.93
CA THR A 445 -3.75 -10.67 -5.29
C THR A 445 -3.90 -10.46 -3.78
N ASP A 446 -5.13 -10.28 -3.31
CA ASP A 446 -5.53 -10.25 -1.90
C ASP A 446 -5.73 -11.64 -1.28
N GLY A 447 -5.42 -12.71 -2.03
CA GLY A 447 -5.55 -14.08 -1.56
C GLY A 447 -6.99 -14.54 -1.38
N ARG A 448 -7.99 -13.76 -1.84
CA ARG A 448 -9.42 -14.08 -1.68
C ARG A 448 -10.01 -14.70 -2.94
N SER A 449 -11.01 -15.54 -2.75
CA SER A 449 -11.85 -16.07 -3.82
C SER A 449 -13.24 -16.36 -3.28
N THR A 450 -14.26 -16.19 -4.11
CA THR A 450 -15.66 -16.42 -3.74
C THR A 450 -16.34 -17.39 -4.71
N VAL A 451 -17.29 -18.16 -4.21
CA VAL A 451 -18.18 -19.00 -5.01
C VAL A 451 -19.61 -18.88 -4.52
N GLU A 452 -20.56 -18.83 -5.46
CA GLU A 452 -22.00 -18.82 -5.15
C GLU A 452 -22.63 -20.16 -5.56
N VAL A 453 -23.41 -20.74 -4.64
CA VAL A 453 -24.24 -21.93 -4.87
C VAL A 453 -25.68 -21.46 -4.93
N SER A 454 -26.24 -21.45 -6.14
CA SER A 454 -27.51 -20.77 -6.44
C SER A 454 -28.73 -21.34 -5.72
N SER A 455 -28.73 -22.64 -5.41
CA SER A 455 -29.74 -23.27 -4.57
C SER A 455 -29.25 -24.60 -4.07
N LEU A 456 -29.43 -24.86 -2.78
CA LEU A 456 -29.29 -26.21 -2.24
C LEU A 456 -30.61 -26.98 -2.42
N PRO A 457 -30.56 -28.33 -2.47
CA PRO A 457 -31.75 -29.14 -2.32
C PRO A 457 -32.54 -28.76 -1.06
N GLU A 458 -33.81 -29.14 -1.01
CA GLU A 458 -34.65 -28.88 0.16
C GLU A 458 -34.08 -29.61 1.38
N ILE A 459 -33.70 -28.85 2.40
CA ILE A 459 -33.09 -29.36 3.63
C ILE A 459 -34.04 -29.09 4.78
N SER A 460 -34.16 -30.06 5.69
CA SER A 460 -35.08 -29.92 6.84
C SER A 460 -34.72 -28.71 7.69
N ASN A 461 -35.73 -27.90 8.03
CA ASN A 461 -35.57 -26.74 8.91
C ASN A 461 -34.90 -27.13 10.24
N GLY A 462 -33.93 -26.33 10.70
CA GLY A 462 -33.12 -26.60 11.88
C GLY A 462 -31.90 -27.51 11.65
N SER A 463 -31.60 -27.89 10.40
CA SER A 463 -30.42 -28.70 10.07
C SER A 463 -29.14 -27.87 10.10
N ILE A 464 -28.10 -28.40 10.74
CA ILE A 464 -26.72 -27.89 10.62
C ILE A 464 -26.08 -28.57 9.41
N VAL A 465 -25.62 -27.78 8.45
CA VAL A 465 -25.06 -28.25 7.19
C VAL A 465 -23.55 -27.95 7.19
N PRO A 466 -22.70 -28.97 7.37
CA PRO A 466 -21.25 -28.79 7.31
C PRO A 466 -20.77 -28.68 5.86
N TYR A 467 -19.71 -27.91 5.66
CA TYR A 467 -19.02 -27.80 4.40
C TYR A 467 -17.50 -27.84 4.59
N LEU A 468 -16.80 -28.29 3.56
CA LEU A 468 -15.36 -28.47 3.52
C LEU A 468 -14.80 -27.76 2.29
N VAL A 469 -13.74 -26.99 2.48
CA VAL A 469 -12.98 -26.37 1.39
C VAL A 469 -11.58 -26.96 1.38
N CYS A 470 -11.14 -27.48 0.24
CA CYS A 470 -9.80 -28.06 0.08
C CYS A 470 -9.05 -27.38 -1.08
N LEU A 471 -7.80 -26.98 -0.83
CA LEU A 471 -6.98 -26.32 -1.85
C LEU A 471 -6.54 -27.29 -2.95
N ASN A 472 -6.60 -26.84 -4.20
CA ASN A 472 -6.12 -27.57 -5.38
C ASN A 472 -4.64 -27.26 -5.65
N VAL A 473 -3.78 -27.58 -4.68
CA VAL A 473 -2.34 -27.29 -4.73
C VAL A 473 -1.49 -28.56 -4.65
N PRO A 474 -0.30 -28.59 -5.26
CA PRO A 474 0.59 -29.74 -5.21
C PRO A 474 1.20 -29.89 -3.82
N SER A 475 0.46 -30.56 -2.93
CA SER A 475 0.81 -30.80 -1.52
C SER A 475 0.81 -32.30 -1.21
N ALA A 476 1.66 -32.74 -0.29
CA ALA A 476 1.74 -34.15 0.11
C ALA A 476 0.50 -34.62 0.91
N LYS A 477 -0.20 -33.68 1.55
CA LYS A 477 -1.46 -33.89 2.28
C LYS A 477 -2.41 -32.76 1.92
N ALA A 478 -3.69 -33.09 1.78
CA ALA A 478 -4.73 -32.11 1.51
C ALA A 478 -4.75 -31.01 2.60
N ILE A 479 -4.80 -29.76 2.15
CA ILE A 479 -4.94 -28.57 3.00
C ILE A 479 -6.41 -28.17 2.90
N CYS A 480 -7.16 -28.38 3.97
CA CYS A 480 -8.59 -28.12 3.99
C CYS A 480 -9.02 -27.37 5.26
N ALA A 481 -10.11 -26.62 5.15
CA ALA A 481 -10.82 -25.98 6.25
C ALA A 481 -12.30 -26.39 6.22
N ALA A 482 -12.93 -26.52 7.38
CA ALA A 482 -14.32 -26.94 7.49
C ALA A 482 -15.09 -26.00 8.41
N GLU A 483 -16.32 -25.68 8.01
CA GLU A 483 -17.25 -24.84 8.75
C GLU A 483 -18.68 -25.37 8.56
N ASN A 484 -19.68 -24.67 9.10
CA ASN A 484 -21.08 -25.08 9.00
C ASN A 484 -22.04 -23.88 9.04
N PHE A 485 -23.23 -24.04 8.47
CA PHE A 485 -24.32 -23.07 8.55
C PHE A 485 -25.64 -23.76 8.92
N LEU A 486 -26.63 -22.98 9.39
CA LEU A 486 -27.94 -23.46 9.82
C LEU A 486 -28.98 -23.22 8.74
N ILE A 487 -29.79 -24.24 8.42
CA ILE A 487 -31.03 -24.03 7.66
C ILE A 487 -32.10 -23.55 8.62
N TRP A 488 -32.63 -22.35 8.37
CA TRP A 488 -33.68 -21.75 9.20
C TRP A 488 -34.70 -20.99 8.36
N ASP A 489 -35.95 -21.47 8.37
CA ASP A 489 -37.11 -20.77 7.82
C ASP A 489 -37.87 -20.09 8.98
N PRO A 490 -37.71 -18.75 9.17
CA PRO A 490 -38.28 -18.03 10.30
C PRO A 490 -39.81 -17.87 10.27
#